data_AF-A0AA35WLZ0-F1
#
_entry.id   AF-A0AA35WLZ0-F1
#
_cell.length_a   1.000
_cell.length_b   1.000
_cell.length_c   1.000
_cell.angle_alpha   90.00
_cell.angle_beta   90.00
_cell.angle_gamma   90.00
#
_symmetry.space_group_name_H-M   'P 1'
#
loop_
_entity.id
_entity.type
_entity.pdbx_description
1 polymer ?
#
loop_
_entity_poly.entity_id
_entity_poly.type
_entity_poly.pdbx_seq_one_letter_code
_entity_poly.pdbx_strand_id
1 'polypeptide(L)'
;MDRGGRSDGHTSGQRQPPLYVTIQTILDKYPDGQIFKEIIQNADNAGASTVHFYLDSRQHGSQLLIHPSLGQFQGPSLLSYNDAMFQEKDWQSIQDMQQSVKAGDPFKVGKFGIGFDSVYHITDLPTIVSGNRLAYLDPHEEIWPRQTRQWYDINKNAHCSDTFAPFEGLCGFSVKNCRYNGTLFRFPLRNVSRAKRVSSHTYDINKLRNLLGALQEEAKCILLFLRSVHSVKVFEIESTGKHSKMLDIGISEVSSLSQLSQNAFMFSS
;
A
#
# COMPACT_ATOMS: atom_id res chain seq x y z
N MET A 1 -47.30 -41.67 3.57
CA MET A 1 -46.55 -41.60 4.85
C MET A 1 -45.12 -41.23 4.50
N ASP A 2 -44.74 -40.03 4.93
CA ASP A 2 -43.45 -39.38 4.74
C ASP A 2 -42.39 -39.97 5.67
N ARG A 3 -41.17 -40.20 5.16
CA ARG A 3 -39.92 -40.32 5.96
C ARG A 3 -38.71 -39.90 5.13
N GLY A 4 -38.62 -38.60 4.85
CA GLY A 4 -37.35 -37.95 4.53
C GLY A 4 -36.43 -37.95 5.75
N GLY A 5 -35.41 -38.81 5.75
CA GLY A 5 -34.29 -38.72 6.69
C GLY A 5 -33.38 -37.55 6.31
N ARG A 6 -33.61 -36.38 6.91
CA ARG A 6 -32.60 -35.29 6.93
C ARG A 6 -31.48 -35.70 7.88
N SER A 7 -30.28 -35.87 7.33
CA SER A 7 -29.06 -35.97 8.13
C SER A 7 -28.74 -34.59 8.70
N ASP A 8 -28.92 -34.42 10.01
CA ASP A 8 -28.46 -33.26 10.78
C ASP A 8 -26.93 -33.29 10.87
N GLY A 9 -26.26 -32.77 9.85
CA GLY A 9 -24.82 -32.56 9.87
C GLY A 9 -24.48 -31.38 10.78
N HIS A 10 -23.96 -31.64 11.97
CA HIS A 10 -23.31 -30.62 12.78
C HIS A 10 -21.94 -30.29 12.16
N THR A 11 -21.81 -29.12 11.54
CA THR A 11 -20.49 -28.58 11.16
C THR A 11 -19.72 -28.21 12.43
N SER A 12 -18.85 -29.11 12.90
CA SER A 12 -17.89 -28.84 13.96
C SER A 12 -16.56 -28.37 13.37
N GLY A 13 -16.14 -27.16 13.71
CA GLY A 13 -14.85 -26.58 13.34
C GLY A 13 -14.77 -25.11 13.76
N GLN A 14 -13.58 -24.63 14.14
CA GLN A 14 -13.37 -23.20 14.36
C GLN A 14 -13.53 -22.46 13.03
N ARG A 15 -14.43 -21.47 12.96
CA ARG A 15 -14.52 -20.60 11.78
C ARG A 15 -13.30 -19.69 11.74
N GLN A 16 -12.66 -19.59 10.58
CA GLN A 16 -11.57 -18.65 10.37
C GLN A 16 -12.07 -17.22 10.64
N PRO A 17 -11.31 -16.40 11.39
CA PRO A 17 -11.69 -15.02 11.61
C PRO A 17 -11.67 -14.24 10.28
N PRO A 18 -12.53 -13.23 10.12
CA PRO A 18 -12.46 -12.32 8.98
C PRO A 18 -11.09 -11.65 8.85
N LEU A 19 -10.67 -11.31 7.62
CA LEU A 19 -9.35 -10.75 7.35
C LEU A 19 -9.05 -9.50 8.18
N TYR A 20 -10.03 -8.59 8.36
CA TYR A 20 -9.83 -7.37 9.14
C TYR A 20 -9.42 -7.65 10.60
N VAL A 21 -9.85 -8.77 11.20
CA VAL A 21 -9.49 -9.16 12.58
C VAL A 21 -8.02 -9.59 12.65
N THR A 22 -7.56 -10.31 11.63
CA THR A 22 -6.14 -10.67 11.51
C THR A 22 -5.28 -9.41 11.37
N ILE A 23 -5.71 -8.47 10.52
CA ILE A 23 -5.00 -7.19 10.34
C ILE A 23 -4.97 -6.41 11.66
N GLN A 24 -6.09 -6.28 12.38
CA GLN A 24 -6.11 -5.64 13.70
C GLN A 24 -5.05 -6.20 14.65
N THR A 25 -4.94 -7.53 14.73
CA THR A 25 -3.96 -8.22 15.57
C THR A 25 -2.51 -7.91 15.16
N ILE A 26 -2.26 -7.69 13.87
CA ILE A 26 -0.96 -7.27 13.35
C ILE A 26 -0.70 -5.81 13.75
N LEU A 27 -1.66 -4.91 13.52
CA LEU A 27 -1.52 -3.49 13.85
C LEU A 27 -1.24 -3.24 15.34
N ASP A 28 -1.77 -4.07 16.24
CA ASP A 28 -1.50 -4.00 17.68
C ASP A 28 -0.03 -4.34 18.03
N LYS A 29 0.65 -5.13 17.20
CA LYS A 29 2.04 -5.56 17.40
C LYS A 29 3.06 -4.68 16.67
N TYR A 30 2.63 -4.01 15.60
CA TYR A 30 3.50 -3.25 14.71
C TYR A 30 3.10 -1.76 14.73
N PRO A 31 3.85 -0.89 15.44
CA PRO A 31 3.52 0.53 15.52
C PRO A 31 3.68 1.26 14.17
N ASP A 32 3.02 2.41 14.07
CA ASP A 32 2.90 3.22 12.85
C ASP A 32 4.22 3.78 12.29
N GLY A 33 5.26 3.90 13.11
CA GLY A 33 6.58 4.36 12.66
C GLY A 33 7.26 3.48 11.60
N GLN A 34 6.79 2.25 11.38
CA GLN A 34 7.38 1.32 10.40
C GLN A 34 6.78 1.43 8.99
N ILE A 35 5.64 2.12 8.81
CA ILE A 35 4.87 2.09 7.56
C ILE A 35 5.72 2.48 6.35
N PHE A 36 6.46 3.58 6.44
CA PHE A 36 7.28 4.05 5.32
C PHE A 36 8.46 3.13 5.03
N LYS A 37 9.06 2.52 6.07
CA LYS A 37 10.17 1.56 5.93
C LYS A 37 9.68 0.30 5.22
N GLU A 38 8.50 -0.19 5.56
CA GLU A 38 7.88 -1.34 4.89
C GLU A 38 7.53 -1.05 3.43
N ILE A 39 7.03 0.15 3.11
CA ILE A 39 6.78 0.56 1.72
C ILE A 39 8.10 0.63 0.92
N ILE A 40 9.16 1.19 1.51
CA ILE A 40 10.48 1.25 0.88
C ILE A 40 11.04 -0.16 0.66
N GLN A 41 10.94 -1.04 1.65
CA GLN A 41 11.43 -2.42 1.56
C GLN A 41 10.65 -3.22 0.50
N ASN A 42 9.34 -2.99 0.37
CA ASN A 42 8.53 -3.61 -0.68
C ASN A 42 8.99 -3.17 -2.08
N ALA A 43 9.32 -1.90 -2.26
CA ALA A 43 9.88 -1.40 -3.51
C ALA A 43 11.27 -2.00 -3.79
N ASP A 44 12.13 -2.09 -2.77
CA ASP A 44 13.46 -2.71 -2.87
C ASP A 44 13.39 -4.19 -3.28
N ASN A 45 12.47 -4.95 -2.67
CA ASN A 45 12.21 -6.34 -3.00
C ASN A 45 11.60 -6.53 -4.41
N ALA A 46 10.95 -5.49 -4.93
CA ALA A 46 10.47 -5.46 -6.31
C ALA A 46 11.57 -5.08 -7.33
N GLY A 47 12.75 -4.68 -6.85
CA GLY A 47 13.87 -4.22 -7.69
C GLY A 47 13.71 -2.78 -8.18
N ALA A 48 12.94 -1.96 -7.47
CA ALA A 48 12.82 -0.53 -7.77
C ALA A 48 14.14 0.18 -7.46
N SER A 49 14.42 1.25 -8.20
CA SER A 49 15.56 2.14 -7.98
C SER A 49 15.16 3.37 -7.16
N THR A 50 13.90 3.80 -7.26
CA THR A 50 13.39 4.97 -6.53
C THR A 50 12.00 4.76 -5.93
N VAL A 51 11.77 5.43 -4.80
CA VAL A 51 10.46 5.54 -4.15
C VAL A 51 10.10 7.01 -4.01
N HIS A 52 8.89 7.39 -4.39
CA HIS A 52 8.33 8.70 -4.07
C HIS A 52 7.14 8.56 -3.13
N PHE A 53 7.04 9.45 -2.14
CA PHE A 53 5.86 9.64 -1.33
C PHE A 53 5.19 10.96 -1.67
N TYR A 54 3.85 10.97 -1.73
CA TYR A 54 3.08 12.19 -1.91
C TYR A 54 2.07 12.33 -0.78
N LEU A 55 2.16 13.44 -0.05
CA LEU A 55 1.14 13.89 0.88
C LEU A 55 0.09 14.66 0.09
N ASP A 56 -1.00 13.98 -0.26
CA ASP A 56 -2.03 14.53 -1.14
C ASP A 56 -3.24 15.03 -0.35
N SER A 57 -3.41 16.36 -0.36
CA SER A 57 -4.51 17.05 0.34
C SER A 57 -5.71 17.33 -0.56
N ARG A 58 -5.71 16.83 -1.81
CA ARG A 58 -6.82 17.05 -2.75
C ARG A 58 -8.07 16.28 -2.32
N GLN A 59 -9.22 16.86 -2.66
CA GLN A 59 -10.51 16.19 -2.67
C GLN A 59 -10.91 15.96 -4.13
N HIS A 60 -11.20 14.72 -4.49
CA HIS A 60 -11.59 14.35 -5.84
C HIS A 60 -13.12 14.22 -5.98
N GLY A 61 -13.58 14.28 -7.23
CA GLY A 61 -14.97 13.98 -7.60
C GLY A 61 -15.37 12.56 -7.23
N SER A 62 -16.67 12.31 -7.13
CA SER A 62 -17.24 11.02 -6.71
C SER A 62 -18.41 10.56 -7.58
N GLN A 63 -18.57 11.13 -8.77
CA GLN A 63 -19.68 10.86 -9.68
C GLN A 63 -19.34 9.73 -10.66
N LEU A 64 -18.15 9.77 -11.25
CA LEU A 64 -17.72 8.83 -12.29
C LEU A 64 -16.75 7.79 -11.71
N LEU A 65 -17.26 6.99 -10.78
CA LEU A 65 -16.50 5.93 -10.09
C LEU A 65 -16.86 4.54 -10.61
N ILE A 66 -15.90 3.61 -10.56
CA ILE A 66 -16.13 2.18 -10.88
C ILE A 66 -17.17 1.55 -9.95
N HIS A 67 -17.25 2.04 -8.71
CA HIS A 67 -18.25 1.63 -7.74
C HIS A 67 -18.70 2.84 -6.89
N PRO A 68 -20.01 3.10 -6.70
CA PRO A 68 -20.49 4.29 -5.99
C PRO A 68 -19.96 4.41 -4.55
N SER A 69 -19.86 3.29 -3.82
CA SER A 69 -19.33 3.29 -2.44
C SER A 69 -17.87 3.75 -2.32
N LEU A 70 -17.14 3.89 -3.44
CA LEU A 70 -15.79 4.44 -3.45
C LEU A 70 -15.75 5.95 -3.17
N GLY A 71 -16.88 6.66 -3.25
CA GLY A 71 -16.95 8.10 -3.04
C GLY A 71 -16.41 8.55 -1.68
N GLN A 72 -16.52 7.72 -0.65
CA GLN A 72 -15.99 7.99 0.69
C GLN A 72 -14.44 7.95 0.77
N PHE A 73 -13.75 7.45 -0.26
CA PHE A 73 -12.30 7.31 -0.34
C PHE A 73 -11.64 8.33 -1.30
N GLN A 74 -12.40 9.31 -1.76
CA GLN A 74 -11.96 10.35 -2.70
C GLN A 74 -11.27 11.56 -2.04
N GLY A 75 -11.11 11.54 -0.72
CA GLY A 75 -10.45 12.61 0.04
C GLY A 75 -8.92 12.53 0.07
N PRO A 76 -8.31 13.25 1.02
CA PRO A 76 -6.86 13.26 1.24
C PRO A 76 -6.27 11.86 1.40
N SER A 77 -5.03 11.68 0.96
CA SER A 77 -4.38 10.38 0.94
C SER A 77 -2.86 10.47 1.07
N LEU A 78 -2.25 9.38 1.51
CA LEU A 78 -0.84 9.12 1.21
C LEU A 78 -0.78 8.36 -0.11
N LEU A 79 0.00 8.84 -1.07
CA LEU A 79 0.37 8.06 -2.24
C LEU A 79 1.83 7.63 -2.14
N SER A 80 2.15 6.45 -2.67
CA SER A 80 3.54 6.07 -2.93
C SER A 80 3.70 5.60 -4.36
N TYR A 81 4.86 5.92 -4.94
CA TYR A 81 5.29 5.49 -6.26
C TYR A 81 6.60 4.71 -6.12
N ASN A 82 6.78 3.69 -6.95
CA ASN A 82 8.09 3.16 -7.27
C ASN A 82 8.16 2.79 -8.76
N ASP A 83 9.37 2.77 -9.31
CA ASP A 83 9.64 2.52 -10.73
C ASP A 83 9.69 1.02 -11.10
N ALA A 84 9.48 0.11 -10.14
CA ALA A 84 9.23 -1.29 -10.44
C ALA A 84 7.75 -1.51 -10.79
N MET A 85 7.50 -2.32 -11.82
CA MET A 85 6.16 -2.73 -12.22
C MET A 85 5.85 -4.12 -11.68
N PHE A 86 4.63 -4.30 -11.16
CA PHE A 86 4.15 -5.60 -10.71
C PHE A 86 4.13 -6.64 -11.82
N GLN A 87 4.67 -7.82 -11.51
CA GLN A 87 4.60 -9.02 -12.35
C GLN A 87 3.39 -9.88 -11.96
N GLU A 88 3.05 -10.88 -12.78
CA GLU A 88 1.90 -11.76 -12.47
C GLU A 88 2.03 -12.46 -11.11
N LYS A 89 3.24 -12.90 -10.75
CA LYS A 89 3.54 -13.47 -9.44
C LYS A 89 3.27 -12.50 -8.28
N ASP A 90 3.43 -11.20 -8.53
CA ASP A 90 3.23 -10.17 -7.52
C ASP A 90 1.73 -9.97 -7.28
N TRP A 91 0.94 -9.94 -8.36
CA TRP A 91 -0.53 -9.92 -8.29
C TRP A 91 -1.10 -11.16 -7.58
N GLN A 92 -0.56 -12.35 -7.92
CA GLN A 92 -0.92 -13.60 -7.24
C GLN A 92 -0.58 -13.56 -5.75
N SER A 93 0.59 -13.05 -5.39
CA SER A 93 1.00 -12.97 -3.98
C SER A 93 0.12 -12.03 -3.16
N ILE A 94 -0.35 -10.91 -3.75
CA ILE A 94 -1.35 -10.05 -3.10
C ILE A 94 -2.68 -10.79 -2.95
N GLN A 95 -3.09 -11.56 -3.95
CA GLN A 95 -4.30 -12.39 -3.89
C GLN A 95 -4.20 -13.43 -2.75
N ASP A 96 -3.03 -14.05 -2.60
CA ASP A 96 -2.74 -15.13 -1.67
C ASP A 96 -2.39 -14.70 -0.24
N MET A 97 -2.31 -13.40 0.07
CA MET A 97 -2.12 -12.92 1.46
C MET A 97 -3.16 -13.46 2.47
N GLN A 98 -4.29 -14.00 2.00
CA GLN A 98 -5.25 -14.72 2.85
C GLN A 98 -4.93 -16.21 3.03
N GLN A 99 -4.22 -16.83 2.09
CA GLN A 99 -3.91 -18.27 2.11
C GLN A 99 -2.80 -18.60 3.12
N SER A 100 -1.83 -17.70 3.32
CA SER A 100 -0.83 -17.83 4.39
C SER A 100 -1.51 -17.90 5.77
N VAL A 101 -2.53 -17.08 6.00
CA VAL A 101 -3.38 -17.13 7.21
C VAL A 101 -4.16 -18.45 7.29
N LYS A 102 -4.64 -19.00 6.16
CA LYS A 102 -5.34 -20.30 6.10
C LYS A 102 -4.43 -21.49 6.46
N ALA A 103 -3.12 -21.39 6.24
CA ALA A 103 -2.17 -22.45 6.55
C ALA A 103 -1.81 -22.55 8.05
N GLY A 104 -2.42 -21.72 8.91
CA GLY A 104 -2.21 -21.74 10.37
C GLY A 104 -0.83 -21.23 10.80
N ASP A 105 -0.04 -20.70 9.87
CA ASP A 105 1.28 -20.17 10.12
C ASP A 105 1.29 -18.67 9.78
N PRO A 106 1.02 -17.79 10.78
CA PRO A 106 1.06 -16.35 10.59
C PRO A 106 2.46 -15.84 10.18
N PHE A 107 3.49 -16.70 10.19
CA PHE A 107 4.86 -16.39 9.80
C PHE A 107 5.26 -17.01 8.45
N LYS A 108 4.38 -17.77 7.76
CA LYS A 108 4.59 -18.19 6.36
C LYS A 108 4.22 -17.04 5.43
N VAL A 109 5.15 -16.11 5.34
CA VAL A 109 4.99 -14.83 4.68
C VAL A 109 5.15 -14.99 3.16
N GLY A 110 4.10 -14.70 2.39
CA GLY A 110 4.23 -14.46 0.95
C GLY A 110 5.12 -13.24 0.69
N LYS A 111 5.64 -13.08 -0.53
CA LYS A 111 6.62 -12.06 -0.91
C LYS A 111 6.29 -10.60 -0.49
N PHE A 112 5.04 -10.30 -0.14
CA PHE A 112 4.55 -8.99 0.32
C PHE A 112 4.63 -8.72 1.83
N GLY A 113 5.07 -9.68 2.64
CA GLY A 113 5.35 -9.37 4.05
C GLY A 113 4.10 -9.27 4.95
N ILE A 114 4.29 -9.48 6.26
CA ILE A 114 3.42 -8.88 7.30
C ILE A 114 3.50 -7.33 7.22
N GLY A 115 4.58 -6.82 6.62
CA GLY A 115 4.86 -5.40 6.47
C GLY A 115 3.85 -4.61 5.63
N PHE A 116 3.23 -5.22 4.60
CA PHE A 116 2.22 -4.51 3.83
C PHE A 116 0.99 -4.17 4.69
N ASP A 117 0.61 -5.01 5.65
CA ASP A 117 -0.56 -4.73 6.49
C ASP A 117 -0.39 -3.48 7.36
N SER A 118 0.84 -2.99 7.57
CA SER A 118 1.09 -1.73 8.28
C SER A 118 0.37 -0.53 7.66
N VAL A 119 0.09 -0.54 6.35
CA VAL A 119 -0.63 0.56 5.67
C VAL A 119 -2.05 0.72 6.19
N TYR A 120 -2.63 -0.31 6.81
CA TYR A 120 -3.96 -0.24 7.42
C TYR A 120 -4.00 0.60 8.71
N HIS A 121 -2.85 1.04 9.24
CA HIS A 121 -2.86 2.16 10.19
C HIS A 121 -3.47 3.42 9.57
N ILE A 122 -3.20 3.67 8.29
CA ILE A 122 -3.56 4.92 7.59
C ILE A 122 -4.92 4.81 6.91
N THR A 123 -5.19 3.67 6.25
CA THR A 123 -6.34 3.51 5.35
C THR A 123 -7.14 2.24 5.65
N ASP A 124 -8.41 2.22 5.22
CA ASP A 124 -9.22 1.00 5.18
C ASP A 124 -9.27 0.38 3.77
N LEU A 125 -8.79 1.08 2.74
CA LEU A 125 -8.92 0.66 1.34
C LEU A 125 -7.67 1.03 0.52
N PRO A 126 -6.55 0.32 0.70
CA PRO A 126 -5.39 0.47 -0.18
C PRO A 126 -5.79 0.22 -1.63
N THR A 127 -5.29 1.08 -2.51
CA THR A 127 -5.50 0.97 -3.95
C THR A 127 -4.15 0.87 -4.65
N ILE A 128 -4.03 0.02 -5.66
CA ILE A 128 -2.78 -0.27 -6.39
C ILE A 128 -3.02 -0.05 -7.88
N VAL A 129 -2.11 0.65 -8.54
CA VAL A 129 -2.08 0.82 -9.99
C VAL A 129 -0.72 0.37 -10.49
N SER A 130 -0.68 -0.64 -11.36
CA SER A 130 0.55 -1.05 -12.03
C SER A 130 0.26 -1.78 -13.34
N GLY A 131 1.06 -1.53 -14.38
CA GLY A 131 0.78 -2.05 -15.71
C GLY A 131 -0.57 -1.54 -16.23
N ASN A 132 -1.48 -2.43 -16.60
CA ASN A 132 -2.84 -2.11 -17.02
C ASN A 132 -3.89 -2.43 -15.94
N ARG A 133 -3.48 -2.70 -14.69
CA ARG A 133 -4.37 -3.15 -13.62
C ARG A 133 -4.50 -2.10 -12.52
N LEU A 134 -5.73 -1.92 -12.06
CA LEU A 134 -6.11 -1.26 -10.82
C LEU A 134 -6.61 -2.34 -9.86
N ALA A 135 -6.17 -2.32 -8.60
CA ALA A 135 -6.66 -3.22 -7.57
C ALA A 135 -7.04 -2.47 -6.29
N TYR A 136 -8.13 -2.90 -5.67
CA TYR A 136 -8.56 -2.47 -4.35
C TYR A 136 -8.42 -3.61 -3.36
N LEU A 137 -8.00 -3.31 -2.14
CA LEU A 137 -7.91 -4.25 -1.03
C LEU A 137 -8.93 -3.84 0.04
N ASP A 138 -10.04 -4.58 0.13
CA ASP A 138 -11.18 -4.35 1.03
C ASP A 138 -11.27 -5.46 2.08
N PRO A 139 -10.49 -5.43 3.16
CA PRO A 139 -10.49 -6.50 4.17
C PRO A 139 -11.83 -6.64 4.92
N HIS A 140 -12.76 -5.68 4.76
CA HIS A 140 -14.09 -5.71 5.35
C HIS A 140 -15.16 -6.31 4.42
N GLU A 141 -14.86 -6.52 3.14
CA GLU A 141 -15.82 -7.00 2.13
C GLU A 141 -17.09 -6.13 2.06
N GLU A 142 -16.94 -4.82 2.31
CA GLU A 142 -18.05 -3.86 2.37
C GLU A 142 -18.44 -3.36 0.99
N ILE A 143 -17.45 -3.15 0.12
CA ILE A 143 -17.66 -2.67 -1.25
C ILE A 143 -17.98 -3.86 -2.15
N TRP A 144 -17.23 -4.96 -1.98
CA TRP A 144 -17.43 -6.19 -2.74
C TRP A 144 -17.74 -7.35 -1.78
N PRO A 145 -19.02 -7.70 -1.59
CA PRO A 145 -19.40 -8.78 -0.69
C PRO A 145 -18.69 -10.09 -1.03
N ARG A 146 -18.14 -10.77 -0.02
CA ARG A 146 -17.39 -12.04 -0.15
C ARG A 146 -16.06 -11.93 -0.90
N GLN A 147 -15.60 -10.70 -1.17
CA GLN A 147 -14.37 -10.45 -1.90
C GLN A 147 -13.56 -9.40 -1.14
N THR A 148 -12.41 -9.81 -0.60
CA THR A 148 -11.53 -8.86 0.09
C THR A 148 -10.66 -8.04 -0.84
N ARG A 149 -10.77 -8.28 -2.14
CA ARG A 149 -9.98 -7.62 -3.17
C ARG A 149 -10.77 -7.60 -4.46
N GLN A 150 -10.58 -6.55 -5.24
CA GLN A 150 -11.17 -6.45 -6.57
C GLN A 150 -10.17 -5.79 -7.52
N TRP A 151 -10.02 -6.34 -8.72
CA TRP A 151 -9.17 -5.75 -9.75
C TRP A 151 -9.97 -5.40 -11.01
N TYR A 152 -9.44 -4.43 -11.74
CA TYR A 152 -10.03 -3.88 -12.96
C TYR A 152 -8.94 -3.61 -13.98
N ASP A 153 -9.25 -3.82 -15.26
CA ASP A 153 -8.42 -3.32 -16.35
C ASP A 153 -8.65 -1.81 -16.51
N ILE A 154 -7.58 -1.02 -16.47
CA ILE A 154 -7.62 0.44 -16.50
C ILE A 154 -8.26 0.93 -17.81
N ASN A 155 -7.87 0.35 -18.95
CA ASN A 155 -8.33 0.79 -20.26
C ASN A 155 -9.83 0.53 -20.44
N LYS A 156 -10.34 -0.61 -19.94
CA LYS A 156 -11.77 -0.94 -19.99
C LYS A 156 -12.63 -0.03 -19.12
N ASN A 157 -12.04 0.58 -18.09
CA ASN A 157 -12.73 1.41 -17.13
C ASN A 157 -12.39 2.90 -17.25
N ALA A 158 -11.70 3.33 -18.30
CA ALA A 158 -11.22 4.70 -18.48
C ALA A 158 -12.32 5.79 -18.46
N HIS A 159 -13.59 5.41 -18.66
CA HIS A 159 -14.75 6.28 -18.53
C HIS A 159 -15.08 6.68 -17.07
N CYS A 160 -14.59 5.93 -16.08
CA CYS A 160 -14.69 6.25 -14.66
C CYS A 160 -13.60 7.26 -14.27
N SER A 161 -13.67 8.48 -14.79
CA SER A 161 -12.60 9.49 -14.64
C SER A 161 -12.26 9.82 -13.19
N ASP A 162 -13.25 9.84 -12.30
CA ASP A 162 -13.04 10.17 -10.88
C ASP A 162 -12.24 9.09 -10.15
N THR A 163 -12.31 7.83 -10.62
CA THR A 163 -11.50 6.73 -10.08
C THR A 163 -10.00 6.95 -10.34
N PHE A 164 -9.64 7.53 -11.48
CA PHE A 164 -8.24 7.69 -11.90
C PHE A 164 -7.67 9.09 -11.65
N ALA A 165 -8.52 10.09 -11.45
CA ALA A 165 -8.12 11.47 -11.15
C ALA A 165 -7.07 11.61 -10.02
N PRO A 166 -7.09 10.79 -8.96
CA PRO A 166 -6.00 10.72 -7.98
C PRO A 166 -4.58 10.54 -8.55
N PHE A 167 -4.45 9.73 -9.59
CA PHE A 167 -3.17 9.25 -10.11
C PHE A 167 -2.71 10.07 -11.32
N GLU A 168 -3.62 10.77 -11.99
CA GLU A 168 -3.36 11.47 -13.25
C GLU A 168 -2.17 12.45 -13.11
N GLY A 169 -1.18 12.30 -14.01
CA GLY A 169 0.03 13.12 -14.04
C GLY A 169 1.16 12.66 -13.10
N LEU A 170 0.90 11.73 -12.17
CA LEU A 170 1.94 11.25 -11.24
C LEU A 170 2.90 10.30 -11.94
N CYS A 171 4.18 10.68 -12.00
CA CYS A 171 5.25 9.85 -12.59
C CYS A 171 4.89 9.29 -13.97
N GLY A 172 4.24 10.10 -14.82
CA GLY A 172 3.84 9.71 -16.18
C GLY A 172 2.57 8.85 -16.26
N PHE A 173 1.84 8.66 -15.16
CA PHE A 173 0.54 8.00 -15.20
C PHE A 173 -0.48 8.85 -15.97
N SER A 174 -1.20 8.20 -16.89
CA SER A 174 -2.42 8.72 -17.48
C SER A 174 -3.37 7.56 -17.76
N VAL A 175 -4.66 7.74 -17.45
CA VAL A 175 -5.70 6.75 -17.74
C VAL A 175 -5.82 6.43 -19.23
N LYS A 176 -5.35 7.33 -20.10
CA LYS A 176 -5.36 7.16 -21.56
C LYS A 176 -4.24 6.26 -22.06
N ASN A 177 -3.22 6.01 -21.23
CA ASN A 177 -2.10 5.15 -21.62
C ASN A 177 -2.48 3.68 -21.48
N CYS A 178 -2.10 2.86 -22.47
CA CYS A 178 -2.41 1.42 -22.44
C CYS A 178 -1.79 0.69 -21.25
N ARG A 179 -0.66 1.19 -20.73
CA ARG A 179 0.11 0.57 -19.66
C ARG A 179 0.91 1.62 -18.89
N TYR A 180 0.93 1.47 -17.57
CA TYR A 180 1.76 2.25 -16.65
C TYR A 180 3.02 1.48 -16.24
N ASN A 181 4.19 2.05 -16.52
CA ASN A 181 5.50 1.44 -16.26
C ASN A 181 6.03 1.85 -14.88
N GLY A 182 5.34 1.39 -13.85
CA GLY A 182 5.67 1.62 -12.45
C GLY A 182 4.57 1.07 -11.56
N THR A 183 4.64 1.38 -10.27
CA THR A 183 3.60 1.03 -9.31
C THR A 183 3.23 2.24 -8.47
N LEU A 184 1.95 2.58 -8.48
CA LEU A 184 1.37 3.59 -7.60
C LEU A 184 0.49 2.90 -6.56
N PHE A 185 0.66 3.26 -5.31
CA PHE A 185 -0.26 2.95 -4.23
C PHE A 185 -0.96 4.23 -3.79
N ARG A 186 -2.26 4.14 -3.49
CA ARG A 186 -3.04 5.18 -2.81
C ARG A 186 -3.59 4.62 -1.52
N PHE A 187 -3.39 5.37 -0.44
CA PHE A 187 -3.89 5.08 0.89
C PHE A 187 -4.78 6.26 1.33
N PRO A 188 -6.07 6.28 0.94
CA PRO A 188 -7.02 7.29 1.38
C PRO A 188 -7.07 7.33 2.91
N LEU A 189 -6.94 8.52 3.50
CA LEU A 189 -6.91 8.65 4.95
C LEU A 189 -8.26 8.22 5.53
N ARG A 190 -8.22 7.42 6.60
CA ARG A 190 -9.42 6.97 7.28
C ARG A 190 -10.26 8.16 7.75
N ASN A 191 -11.52 8.19 7.32
CA ASN A 191 -12.50 9.13 7.85
C ASN A 191 -12.80 8.82 9.32
N VAL A 192 -13.00 9.85 10.15
CA VAL A 192 -13.37 9.73 11.56
C VAL A 192 -14.62 8.86 11.77
N SER A 193 -15.59 8.89 10.84
CA SER A 193 -16.78 8.03 10.88
C SER A 193 -16.48 6.53 10.77
N ARG A 194 -15.28 6.17 10.30
CA ARG A 194 -14.79 4.78 10.13
C ARG A 194 -13.72 4.40 11.15
N ALA A 195 -13.35 5.31 12.06
CA ALA A 195 -12.43 4.99 13.15
C ALA A 195 -12.97 3.79 13.95
N LYS A 196 -12.10 2.84 14.30
CA LYS A 196 -12.39 1.55 14.98
C LYS A 196 -12.81 0.37 14.09
N ARG A 197 -12.79 0.50 12.75
CA ARG A 197 -13.04 -0.64 11.84
C ARG A 197 -11.82 -1.55 11.70
N VAL A 198 -10.70 -1.04 11.17
CA VAL A 198 -9.41 -1.77 11.15
C VAL A 198 -8.45 -1.23 12.23
N SER A 199 -8.48 0.08 12.48
CA SER A 199 -7.68 0.72 13.53
C SER A 199 -8.48 1.86 14.16
N SER A 200 -8.26 2.09 15.46
CA SER A 200 -8.79 3.26 16.18
C SER A 200 -8.02 4.54 15.85
N HIS A 201 -6.83 4.42 15.26
CA HIS A 201 -6.00 5.57 14.91
C HIS A 201 -6.50 6.23 13.62
N THR A 202 -6.62 7.56 13.68
CA THR A 202 -6.86 8.41 12.52
C THR A 202 -5.59 9.19 12.20
N TYR A 203 -5.32 9.38 10.92
CA TYR A 203 -4.22 10.18 10.42
C TYR A 203 -4.77 11.40 9.70
N ASP A 204 -4.10 12.52 9.90
CA ASP A 204 -4.19 13.67 9.03
C ASP A 204 -2.86 13.85 8.28
N ILE A 205 -2.84 14.79 7.34
CA ILE A 205 -1.64 15.10 6.55
C ILE A 205 -0.50 15.59 7.45
N ASN A 206 -0.80 16.30 8.55
CA ASN A 206 0.22 16.80 9.48
C ASN A 206 0.93 15.67 10.22
N LYS A 207 0.19 14.65 10.69
CA LYS A 207 0.76 13.48 11.34
C LYS A 207 1.65 12.70 10.37
N LEU A 208 1.21 12.51 9.13
CA LEU A 208 2.02 11.87 8.10
C LEU A 208 3.28 12.67 7.75
N ARG A 209 3.16 14.00 7.67
CA ARG A 209 4.30 14.91 7.50
C ARG A 209 5.33 14.72 8.60
N ASN A 210 4.89 14.66 9.87
CA ASN A 210 5.79 14.46 11.00
C ASN A 210 6.49 13.09 10.96
N LEU A 211 5.77 12.02 10.59
CA LEU A 211 6.36 10.70 10.42
C LEU A 211 7.38 10.65 9.28
N LEU A 212 7.12 11.34 8.16
CA LEU A 212 8.08 11.48 7.06
C LEU A 212 9.29 12.34 7.45
N GLY A 213 9.09 13.36 8.29
CA GLY A 213 10.19 14.13 8.88
C GLY A 213 11.08 13.28 9.78
N ALA A 214 10.50 12.38 10.58
CA ALA A 214 11.28 11.41 11.35
C ALA A 214 12.02 10.41 10.45
N LEU A 215 11.38 9.95 9.37
CA LEU A 215 12.01 9.10 8.37
C LEU A 215 13.23 9.78 7.72
N GLN A 216 13.18 11.08 7.47
CA GLN A 216 14.28 11.84 6.86
C GLN A 216 15.60 11.72 7.66
N GLU A 217 15.52 11.75 8.99
CA GLU A 217 16.69 11.62 9.86
C GLU A 217 17.36 10.24 9.72
N GLU A 218 16.57 9.20 9.40
CA GLU A 218 17.04 7.81 9.27
C GLU A 218 17.24 7.36 7.81
N ALA A 219 16.69 8.08 6.84
CA ALA A 219 16.57 7.64 5.44
C ALA A 219 17.91 7.36 4.79
N LYS A 220 18.96 8.12 5.11
CA LYS A 220 20.32 7.83 4.61
C LYS A 220 20.83 6.49 5.12
N CYS A 221 20.62 6.18 6.40
CA CYS A 221 21.00 4.90 6.98
C CYS A 221 20.18 3.76 6.35
N ILE A 222 18.88 3.95 6.17
CA ILE A 222 18.01 2.95 5.54
C ILE A 222 18.53 2.60 4.13
N LEU A 223 18.79 3.62 3.31
CA LEU A 223 19.26 3.43 1.93
C LEU A 223 20.60 2.68 1.84
N LEU A 224 21.46 2.72 2.87
CA LEU A 224 22.73 1.97 2.88
C LEU A 224 22.55 0.45 2.98
N PHE A 225 21.41 0.00 3.51
CA PHE A 225 21.12 -1.43 3.71
C PHE A 225 20.16 -1.99 2.64
N LEU A 226 19.65 -1.15 1.75
CA LEU A 226 18.81 -1.56 0.62
C LEU A 226 19.68 -2.07 -0.54
N ARG A 227 19.11 -2.94 -1.37
CA ARG A 227 19.84 -3.60 -2.47
C ARG A 227 19.70 -2.87 -3.81
N SER A 228 18.54 -2.29 -4.05
CA SER A 228 18.13 -1.73 -5.34
C SER A 228 17.70 -0.27 -5.20
N VAL A 229 16.91 0.06 -4.17
CA VAL A 229 16.43 1.43 -3.96
C VAL A 229 17.57 2.30 -3.46
N HIS A 230 17.90 3.34 -4.21
CA HIS A 230 18.96 4.28 -3.88
C HIS A 230 18.45 5.73 -3.82
N SER A 231 17.16 5.97 -4.03
CA SER A 231 16.55 7.32 -3.93
C SER A 231 15.14 7.29 -3.35
N VAL A 232 14.90 8.12 -2.33
CA VAL A 232 13.58 8.38 -1.75
C VAL A 232 13.26 9.87 -1.86
N LYS A 233 12.09 10.20 -2.40
CA LYS A 233 11.61 11.57 -2.54
C LYS A 233 10.27 11.76 -1.85
N VAL A 234 10.03 12.95 -1.31
CA VAL A 234 8.76 13.31 -0.68
C VAL A 234 8.24 14.59 -1.29
N PHE A 235 6.97 14.57 -1.64
CA PHE A 235 6.24 15.68 -2.22
C PHE A 235 4.98 15.97 -1.42
N GLU A 236 4.55 17.22 -1.49
CA GLU A 236 3.23 17.66 -1.06
C GLU A 236 2.40 18.05 -2.28
N ILE A 237 1.13 17.65 -2.27
CA ILE A 237 0.11 18.12 -3.20
C ILE A 237 -0.92 18.88 -2.38
N GLU A 238 -0.94 20.19 -2.53
CA GLU A 238 -1.91 21.06 -1.88
C GLU A 238 -3.33 20.75 -2.38
N SER A 239 -4.36 21.20 -1.66
CA SER A 239 -5.76 21.02 -2.07
C SER A 239 -6.08 21.67 -3.43
N THR A 240 -5.29 22.68 -3.83
CA THR A 240 -5.33 23.35 -5.14
C THR A 240 -4.75 22.50 -6.27
N GLY A 241 -4.07 21.40 -5.96
CA GLY A 241 -3.32 20.58 -6.90
C GLY A 241 -1.89 21.06 -7.17
N LYS A 242 -1.41 22.10 -6.46
CA LYS A 242 -0.03 22.55 -6.56
C LYS A 242 0.93 21.53 -5.92
N HIS A 243 1.99 21.18 -6.65
CA HIS A 243 3.03 20.27 -6.19
C HIS A 243 4.21 21.03 -5.59
N SER A 244 4.72 20.57 -4.46
CA SER A 244 5.96 21.04 -3.85
C SER A 244 6.83 19.86 -3.44
N LYS A 245 8.15 20.00 -3.59
CA LYS A 245 9.11 18.99 -3.14
C LYS A 245 9.50 19.30 -1.70
N MET A 246 9.30 18.35 -0.81
CA MET A 246 9.71 18.45 0.59
C MET A 246 11.10 17.87 0.81
N LEU A 247 11.35 16.70 0.21
CA LEU A 247 12.53 15.90 0.47
C LEU A 247 13.03 15.24 -0.82
N ASP A 248 14.34 15.15 -0.94
CA ASP A 248 15.04 14.45 -2.01
C ASP A 248 16.32 13.85 -1.45
N ILE A 249 16.27 12.57 -1.08
CA ILE A 249 17.42 11.84 -0.55
C ILE A 249 17.80 10.79 -1.58
N GLY A 250 19.08 10.75 -1.91
CA GLY A 250 19.65 9.66 -2.69
C GLY A 250 21.07 9.35 -2.25
N ILE A 251 21.50 8.12 -2.50
CA ILE A 251 22.91 7.72 -2.41
C ILE A 251 23.45 7.66 -3.84
N SER A 252 24.55 8.36 -4.11
CA SER A 252 25.27 8.25 -5.38
C SER A 252 26.21 7.04 -5.34
N GLU A 253 26.40 6.36 -6.48
CA GLU A 253 27.27 5.17 -6.62
C GLU A 253 28.72 5.39 -6.15
N VAL A 254 29.18 6.64 -6.05
CA VAL A 254 30.53 6.97 -5.59
C VAL A 254 30.70 6.75 -4.07
N SER A 255 29.60 6.75 -3.31
CA SER A 255 29.61 6.62 -1.84
C SER A 255 29.84 5.18 -1.37
N SER A 256 29.34 4.20 -2.14
CA SER A 256 29.32 2.79 -1.75
C SER A 256 30.70 2.13 -1.79
N LEU A 257 31.56 2.51 -2.74
CA LEU A 257 32.94 1.99 -2.83
C LEU A 257 33.88 2.61 -1.77
N SER A 258 33.70 3.89 -1.43
CA SER A 258 34.52 4.54 -0.39
C SER A 258 34.20 4.02 1.02
N GLN A 259 32.95 3.66 1.30
CA GLN A 259 32.55 3.19 2.63
C GLN A 259 32.83 1.70 2.87
N LEU A 260 32.82 0.87 1.82
CA LEU A 260 33.28 -0.52 1.93
C LEU A 260 34.77 -0.61 2.32
N SER A 261 35.60 0.35 1.89
CA SER A 261 37.00 0.42 2.34
C SER A 261 37.18 0.91 3.79
N GLN A 262 36.26 1.73 4.32
CA GLN A 262 36.33 2.22 5.70
C GLN A 262 35.83 1.18 6.71
N ASN A 263 34.82 0.37 6.34
CA ASN A 263 34.31 -0.69 7.21
C ASN A 263 35.24 -1.91 7.29
N ALA A 264 36.10 -2.14 6.30
CA ALA A 264 37.13 -3.19 6.36
C ALA A 264 38.25 -2.88 7.38
N PHE A 265 38.47 -1.60 7.70
CA PHE A 265 39.49 -1.17 8.69
C PHE A 265 38.98 -1.17 10.14
N MET A 266 37.67 -1.15 10.37
CA MET A 266 37.08 -1.15 11.72
C MET A 266 37.00 -2.54 12.37
N PHE A 267 37.29 -3.62 11.63
CA PHE A 267 37.26 -5.00 12.14
C PHE A 267 38.64 -5.69 12.14
N SER A 268 39.73 -4.94 11.96
CA SER A 268 41.10 -5.48 12.02
C SER A 268 41.96 -4.84 13.12
N SER A 269 41.38 -4.50 14.27
CA SER A 269 42.12 -4.01 15.44
C SER A 269 41.48 -4.47 16.74
#